data_AF-A0A9R0P724-F1
#
_entry.id   AF-A0A9R0P724-F1
#
_cell.length_a   1.000
_cell.length_b   1.000
_cell.length_c   1.000
_cell.angle_alpha   90.00
_cell.angle_beta   90.00
_cell.angle_gamma   90.00
#
_symmetry.space_group_name_H-M   'P 1'
#
loop_
_entity.id
_entity.type
_entity.pdbx_description
1 polymer ?
#
loop_
_entity_poly.entity_id
_entity_poly.type
_entity_poly.pdbx_seq_one_letter_code
_entity_poly.pdbx_strand_id
1 'polypeptide(L)'
;MTADEGYEYFAKVRPSQPVDRPSTLWRRRDGRLEYLSLLDWEWHEPDDQLLLPDPSTLEPVTAEHAAALLADRQRFVQYWVEQNTGDRPPSVFRRRRSPERLTDEVFGLRNRWVPTTSIREFLSRGPDLGSDLVRADQATAERVIDETRGVAGATEL
;
A
#
# COMPACT_ATOMS: atom_id res chain seq x y z
N MET A 1 -10.45 11.95 -8.45
CA MET A 1 -11.58 11.00 -8.35
C MET A 1 -12.47 11.50 -7.21
N THR A 2 -13.61 12.09 -7.53
CA THR A 2 -14.61 12.54 -6.54
C THR A 2 -15.41 11.33 -6.08
N ALA A 3 -15.83 11.30 -4.80
CA ALA A 3 -16.75 10.27 -4.35
C ALA A 3 -18.10 10.45 -5.07
N ASP A 4 -18.56 9.40 -5.75
CA ASP A 4 -19.84 9.38 -6.45
C ASP A 4 -21.01 9.29 -5.47
N GLU A 5 -22.03 10.09 -5.72
CA GLU A 5 -23.31 10.04 -5.02
C GLU A 5 -23.99 8.67 -5.24
N GLY A 6 -24.59 8.11 -4.19
CA GLY A 6 -25.30 6.83 -4.24
C GLY A 6 -24.46 5.58 -3.96
N TYR A 7 -23.16 5.73 -3.67
CA TYR A 7 -22.33 4.64 -3.14
C TYR A 7 -22.22 4.71 -1.61
N GLU A 8 -22.28 3.55 -0.96
CA GLU A 8 -21.82 3.35 0.42
C GLU A 8 -20.32 3.01 0.38
N TYR A 9 -19.50 3.66 1.22
CA TYR A 9 -18.06 3.45 1.24
C TYR A 9 -17.59 2.73 2.51
N PHE A 10 -16.58 1.88 2.36
CA PHE A 10 -16.02 1.08 3.44
C PHE A 10 -14.49 1.09 3.39
N ALA A 11 -13.88 1.26 4.56
CA ALA A 11 -12.45 1.13 4.76
C ALA A 11 -12.14 -0.28 5.28
N LYS A 12 -11.28 -1.02 4.56
CA LYS A 12 -10.86 -2.37 5.02
C LYS A 12 -9.74 -2.24 6.03
N VAL A 13 -10.04 -2.46 7.30
CA VAL A 13 -9.07 -2.36 8.41
C VAL A 13 -8.85 -3.71 9.08
N ARG A 14 -7.64 -3.90 9.60
CA ARG A 14 -7.33 -5.02 10.50
C ARG A 14 -7.65 -4.65 11.94
N PRO A 15 -7.79 -5.64 12.85
CA PRO A 15 -7.82 -5.36 14.28
C PRO A 15 -6.64 -4.46 14.66
N SER A 16 -6.90 -3.37 15.40
CA SER A 16 -5.95 -2.30 15.79
C SER A 16 -5.45 -1.33 14.70
N GLN A 17 -5.92 -1.45 13.46
CA GLN A 17 -5.57 -0.51 12.39
C GLN A 17 -6.53 0.69 12.39
N PRO A 18 -6.04 1.94 12.37
CA PRO A 18 -6.92 3.10 12.29
C PRO A 18 -7.59 3.17 10.91
N VAL A 19 -8.83 3.67 10.89
CA VAL A 19 -9.62 3.86 9.66
C VAL A 19 -8.95 4.79 8.66
N ASP A 20 -8.13 5.73 9.14
CA ASP A 20 -7.38 6.70 8.32
C ASP A 20 -6.16 6.09 7.60
N ARG A 21 -5.84 4.83 7.89
CA ARG A 21 -4.82 4.05 7.19
C ARG A 21 -5.35 2.68 6.87
N PRO A 22 -6.38 2.54 6.02
CA PRO A 22 -6.93 1.24 5.71
C PRO A 22 -6.01 0.45 4.77
N SER A 23 -6.25 -0.85 4.65
CA SER A 23 -5.54 -1.69 3.68
C SER A 23 -6.00 -1.46 2.25
N THR A 24 -7.27 -1.13 2.04
CA THR A 24 -7.88 -0.71 0.77
C THR A 24 -9.25 -0.08 1.06
N LEU A 25 -9.92 0.44 0.03
CA LEU A 25 -11.31 0.88 0.06
C LEU A 25 -12.21 -0.06 -0.72
N TRP A 26 -13.46 -0.12 -0.28
CA TRP A 26 -14.56 -0.80 -0.93
C TRP A 26 -15.72 0.18 -1.07
N ARG A 27 -16.55 0.02 -2.11
CA ARG A 27 -17.80 0.76 -2.25
C ARG A 27 -18.91 -0.15 -2.72
N ARG A 28 -20.15 0.17 -2.37
CA ARG A 28 -21.33 -0.61 -2.74
C ARG A 28 -22.44 0.27 -3.30
N ARG A 29 -23.08 -0.19 -4.37
CA ARG A 29 -24.29 0.41 -4.94
C ARG A 29 -25.18 -0.69 -5.50
N ASP A 30 -26.48 -0.64 -5.20
CA ASP A 30 -27.48 -1.62 -5.70
C ASP A 30 -27.09 -3.08 -5.46
N GLY A 31 -26.45 -3.36 -4.30
CA GLY A 31 -25.97 -4.69 -3.94
C GLY A 31 -24.68 -5.14 -4.65
N ARG A 32 -24.16 -4.35 -5.60
CA ARG A 32 -22.87 -4.58 -6.25
C ARG A 32 -21.75 -3.99 -5.43
N LEU A 33 -20.76 -4.82 -5.13
CA LEU A 33 -19.58 -4.44 -4.36
C LEU A 33 -18.42 -4.20 -5.33
N GLU A 34 -17.68 -3.13 -5.12
CA GLU A 34 -16.48 -2.77 -5.87
C GLU A 34 -15.33 -2.50 -4.91
N TYR A 35 -14.11 -2.75 -5.33
CA TYR A 35 -12.90 -2.46 -4.56
C TYR A 35 -11.98 -1.50 -5.30
N LEU A 36 -11.23 -0.71 -4.54
CA LEU A 36 -10.18 0.14 -5.10
C LEU A 36 -8.94 -0.72 -5.39
N SER A 37 -8.56 -0.83 -6.66
CA SER A 37 -7.25 -1.39 -7.02
C SER A 37 -6.16 -0.38 -6.70
N LEU A 38 -5.15 -0.81 -5.95
CA LEU A 38 -3.96 -0.01 -5.65
C LEU A 38 -2.87 -0.17 -6.73
N LEU A 39 -3.19 -0.88 -7.82
CA LEU A 39 -2.31 -1.08 -8.96
C LEU A 39 -2.52 0.03 -10.00
N ASP A 40 -3.79 0.29 -10.37
CA ASP A 40 -4.19 1.29 -11.36
C ASP A 40 -4.99 2.47 -10.77
N TRP A 41 -5.38 2.39 -9.49
CA TRP A 41 -6.20 3.39 -8.77
C TRP A 41 -7.62 3.52 -9.28
N GLU A 42 -8.17 2.46 -9.88
CA GLU A 42 -9.54 2.39 -10.35
C GLU A 42 -10.40 1.48 -9.47
N TRP A 43 -11.72 1.63 -9.60
CA TRP A 43 -12.69 0.77 -8.92
C TRP A 43 -13.02 -0.43 -9.80
N HIS A 44 -12.95 -1.63 -9.22
CA HIS A 44 -13.19 -2.89 -9.92
C HIS A 44 -14.27 -3.71 -9.22
N GLU A 45 -15.10 -4.39 -10.00
CA GLU A 45 -15.97 -5.45 -9.46
C GLU A 45 -15.10 -6.69 -9.13
N PRO A 46 -15.35 -7.39 -8.02
CA PRO A 46 -14.65 -8.64 -7.70
C PRO A 46 -15.03 -9.73 -8.70
N ASP A 47 -14.02 -10.46 -9.19
CA ASP A 47 -14.24 -11.68 -9.96
C ASP A 47 -14.41 -12.91 -9.05
N ASP A 48 -14.68 -14.07 -9.64
CA ASP A 48 -14.88 -15.32 -8.91
C ASP A 48 -13.63 -15.82 -8.16
N GLN A 49 -12.44 -15.28 -8.47
CA GLN A 49 -11.18 -15.65 -7.82
C GLN A 49 -10.85 -14.76 -6.63
N LEU A 50 -11.45 -13.57 -6.55
CA LEU A 50 -11.20 -12.61 -5.49
C LEU A 50 -11.98 -12.98 -4.23
N LEU A 51 -11.24 -13.23 -3.15
CA LEU A 51 -11.83 -13.44 -1.84
C LEU A 51 -12.42 -12.13 -1.31
N LEU A 52 -13.75 -12.10 -1.19
CA LEU A 52 -14.47 -10.98 -0.59
C LEU A 52 -13.98 -10.71 0.85
N PRO A 53 -13.96 -9.43 1.27
CA PRO A 53 -13.55 -9.07 2.62
C PRO A 53 -14.53 -9.65 3.64
N ASP A 54 -14.01 -10.06 4.79
CA ASP A 54 -14.85 -10.37 5.94
C ASP A 54 -15.63 -9.09 6.34
N PRO A 55 -16.97 -9.14 6.45
CA PRO A 55 -17.77 -7.97 6.82
C PRO A 55 -17.32 -7.30 8.13
N SER A 56 -16.76 -8.04 9.09
CA SER A 56 -16.23 -7.49 10.35
C SER A 56 -14.94 -6.69 10.19
N THR A 57 -14.32 -6.73 9.01
CA THR A 57 -13.13 -5.94 8.66
C THR A 57 -13.45 -4.70 7.83
N LEU A 58 -14.72 -4.48 7.51
CA LEU A 58 -15.21 -3.33 6.76
C LEU A 58 -15.81 -2.30 7.71
N GLU A 59 -15.12 -1.18 7.88
CA GLU A 59 -15.62 -0.04 8.63
C GLU A 59 -16.30 0.95 7.68
N PRO A 60 -17.58 1.30 7.90
CA PRO A 60 -18.26 2.31 7.09
C PRO A 60 -17.55 3.66 7.19
N VAL A 61 -17.41 4.35 6.05
CA VAL A 61 -16.87 5.71 5.98
C VAL A 61 -17.77 6.59 5.11
N THR A 62 -17.74 7.90 5.35
CA THR A 62 -18.49 8.83 4.51
C THR A 62 -17.83 8.97 3.13
N ALA A 63 -18.59 9.47 2.16
CA ALA A 63 -18.07 9.78 0.83
C ALA A 63 -16.91 10.79 0.89
N GLU A 64 -17.02 11.81 1.75
CA GLU A 64 -15.97 12.81 1.96
C GLU A 64 -14.69 12.19 2.54
N HIS A 65 -14.84 11.26 3.48
CA HIS A 65 -13.69 10.56 4.06
C HIS A 65 -13.04 9.63 3.01
N ALA A 66 -13.83 8.87 2.24
CA ALA A 66 -13.30 8.08 1.14
C ALA A 66 -12.55 8.94 0.12
N ALA A 67 -13.09 10.11 -0.23
CA ALA A 67 -12.42 11.07 -1.12
C ALA A 67 -11.11 11.59 -0.54
N ALA A 68 -11.06 11.90 0.75
CA ALA A 68 -9.84 12.32 1.44
C ALA A 68 -8.76 11.23 1.43
N LEU A 69 -9.15 9.96 1.63
CA LEU A 69 -8.24 8.82 1.52
C LEU A 69 -7.74 8.63 0.08
N LEU A 70 -8.60 8.76 -0.92
CA LEU A 70 -8.23 8.67 -2.34
C LEU A 70 -7.28 9.79 -2.79
N ALA A 71 -7.39 10.99 -2.19
CA ALA A 71 -6.51 12.10 -2.46
C ALA A 71 -5.09 11.87 -1.92
N ASP A 72 -4.92 11.02 -0.91
CA ASP A 72 -3.64 10.68 -0.29
C ASP A 72 -3.34 9.19 -0.46
N ARG A 73 -2.98 8.82 -1.69
CA ARG A 73 -2.61 7.46 -2.11
C ARG A 73 -1.50 6.83 -1.27
N GLN A 74 -0.67 7.65 -0.62
CA GLN A 74 0.45 7.20 0.20
C GLN A 74 -0.01 6.47 1.46
N ARG A 75 -1.25 6.72 1.92
CA ARG A 75 -1.85 6.02 3.07
C ARG A 75 -2.00 4.52 2.86
N PHE A 76 -2.07 4.09 1.61
CA PHE A 76 -2.19 2.67 1.24
C PHE A 76 -0.84 1.99 1.00
N VAL A 77 0.26 2.75 1.03
CA VAL A 77 1.60 2.25 0.75
C VAL A 77 2.40 2.17 2.03
N GLN A 78 3.11 1.05 2.14
CA GLN A 78 3.95 0.74 3.28
C GLN A 78 5.40 0.74 2.84
N TYR A 79 6.27 1.47 3.54
CA TYR A 79 7.69 1.58 3.20
C TYR A 79 8.61 0.90 4.22
N TRP A 80 9.73 0.42 3.72
CA TRP A 80 10.87 -0.05 4.50
C TRP A 80 12.17 0.43 3.86
N VAL A 81 13.18 0.64 4.69
CA VAL A 81 14.55 0.91 4.26
C VAL A 81 15.44 -0.19 4.82
N GLU A 82 16.29 -0.75 3.98
CA GLU A 82 17.36 -1.64 4.43
C GLU A 82 18.46 -0.79 5.05
N GLN A 83 18.71 -0.98 6.36
CA GLN A 83 19.86 -0.37 7.01
C GLN A 83 21.14 -1.10 6.57
N ASN A 84 22.18 -0.33 6.32
CA ASN A 84 23.43 -0.86 5.79
C ASN A 84 24.16 -1.73 6.82
N THR A 85 24.38 -3.00 6.48
CA THR A 85 25.38 -3.87 7.10
C THR A 85 26.71 -3.94 6.33
N GLY A 86 26.94 -3.04 5.36
CA GLY A 86 28.20 -2.95 4.58
C GLY A 86 28.27 -1.77 3.60
N ASP A 87 29.18 -1.84 2.61
CA ASP A 87 29.49 -0.74 1.65
C ASP A 87 28.43 -0.48 0.56
N ARG A 88 27.25 -1.12 0.63
CA ARG A 88 26.19 -0.94 -0.36
C ARG A 88 25.35 0.29 0.01
N PRO A 89 24.86 1.09 -0.96
CA PRO A 89 23.87 2.10 -0.65
C PRO A 89 22.56 1.44 -0.17
N PRO A 90 21.83 2.07 0.77
CA PRO A 90 20.60 1.51 1.30
C PRO A 90 19.54 1.34 0.20
N SER A 91 18.77 0.27 0.31
CA SER A 91 17.66 -0.03 -0.61
C SER A 91 16.33 0.38 0.01
N VAL A 92 15.43 0.93 -0.81
CA VAL A 92 14.08 1.31 -0.39
C VAL A 92 13.07 0.32 -0.96
N PHE A 93 12.16 -0.12 -0.10
CA PHE A 93 11.14 -1.10 -0.42
C PHE A 93 9.75 -0.52 -0.16
N ARG A 94 8.78 -0.93 -0.96
CA ARG A 94 7.38 -0.62 -0.73
C ARG A 94 6.48 -1.84 -0.88
N ARG A 95 5.33 -1.80 -0.20
CA ARG A 95 4.25 -2.78 -0.32
C ARG A 95 2.94 -2.08 -0.61
N ARG A 96 2.21 -2.59 -1.61
CA ARG A 96 0.83 -2.22 -1.92
C ARG A 96 -0.08 -3.43 -1.69
N ARG A 97 -1.12 -3.26 -0.87
CA ARG A 97 -2.06 -4.32 -0.48
C ARG A 97 -3.37 -4.19 -1.26
N SER A 98 -3.35 -4.50 -2.55
CA SER A 98 -4.58 -4.52 -3.34
C SER A 98 -5.36 -5.82 -3.07
N PRO A 99 -6.71 -5.81 -3.09
CA PRO A 99 -7.52 -7.02 -2.93
C PRO A 99 -7.15 -8.18 -3.85
N GLU A 100 -6.91 -7.90 -5.12
CA GLU A 100 -6.50 -8.84 -6.16
C GLU A 100 -5.03 -9.24 -6.06
N ARG A 101 -4.18 -8.41 -5.42
CA ARG A 101 -2.75 -8.68 -5.34
C ARG A 101 -2.02 -7.94 -4.24
N LEU A 102 -1.19 -8.69 -3.51
CA LEU A 102 -0.11 -8.15 -2.69
C LEU A 102 1.15 -7.92 -3.54
N THR A 103 1.57 -6.67 -3.68
CA THR A 103 2.76 -6.31 -4.48
C THR A 103 3.84 -5.74 -3.57
N ASP A 104 4.99 -6.43 -3.55
CA ASP A 104 6.21 -6.01 -2.89
C ASP A 104 7.20 -5.56 -3.97
N GLU A 105 7.76 -4.37 -3.80
CA GLU A 105 8.67 -3.75 -4.76
C GLU A 105 9.90 -3.20 -4.06
N VAL A 106 11.04 -3.24 -4.74
CA VAL A 106 12.27 -2.52 -4.36
C VAL A 106 12.54 -1.44 -5.39
N PHE A 107 13.01 -0.27 -4.94
CA PHE A 107 13.47 0.77 -5.83
C PHE A 107 14.87 0.38 -6.33
N GLY A 108 14.90 -0.18 -7.54
CA GLY A 108 16.04 -0.94 -8.05
C GLY A 108 16.76 -0.27 -9.22
N LEU A 109 17.53 -1.10 -9.92
CA LEU A 109 18.31 -0.70 -11.09
C LEU A 109 17.39 -0.05 -12.15
N ARG A 110 17.86 1.09 -12.68
CA ARG A 110 17.13 1.99 -13.63
C ARG A 110 16.05 2.87 -12.99
N ASN A 111 16.18 3.19 -11.70
CA ASN A 111 15.34 4.18 -11.01
C ASN A 111 13.84 3.86 -11.12
N ARG A 112 13.51 2.57 -10.92
CA ARG A 112 12.13 2.08 -11.01
C ARG A 112 11.84 1.08 -9.89
N TRP A 113 10.57 1.03 -9.52
CA TRP A 113 10.03 -0.02 -8.66
C TRP A 113 10.00 -1.35 -9.43
N VAL A 114 10.67 -2.36 -8.90
CA VAL A 114 10.66 -3.72 -9.47
C VAL A 114 10.15 -4.72 -8.43
N PRO A 115 9.43 -5.78 -8.85
CA PRO A 115 8.96 -6.81 -7.93
C PRO A 115 10.10 -7.43 -7.10
N THR A 116 9.82 -7.70 -5.83
CA THR A 116 10.76 -8.36 -4.91
C THR A 116 10.02 -9.29 -3.94
N THR A 117 10.75 -10.20 -3.29
CA THR A 117 10.26 -11.05 -2.20
C THR A 117 10.79 -10.62 -0.83
N SER A 118 11.71 -9.65 -0.76
CA SER A 118 12.44 -9.28 0.46
C SER A 118 11.54 -8.92 1.65
N ILE A 119 10.47 -8.14 1.43
CA ILE A 119 9.54 -7.76 2.52
C ILE A 119 8.79 -8.99 3.06
N ARG A 120 8.35 -9.89 2.16
CA ARG A 120 7.67 -11.13 2.56
C ARG A 120 8.61 -12.03 3.35
N GLU A 121 9.84 -12.20 2.86
CA GLU A 121 10.85 -13.02 3.52
C GLU A 121 11.19 -12.47 4.90
N PHE A 122 11.45 -11.16 5.02
CA PHE A 122 11.67 -10.48 6.30
C PHE A 122 10.54 -10.76 7.30
N LEU A 123 9.28 -10.54 6.89
CA LEU A 123 8.14 -10.74 7.79
C LEU A 123 7.89 -12.21 8.14
N SER A 124 8.37 -13.16 7.33
CA SER A 124 8.22 -14.60 7.56
C SER A 124 9.32 -15.20 8.46
N ARG A 125 10.52 -14.63 8.43
CA ARG A 125 11.71 -15.18 9.12
C ARG A 125 11.83 -14.73 10.58
N GLY A 126 11.06 -13.73 11.00
CA GLY A 126 11.16 -13.14 12.33
C GLY A 126 12.42 -12.27 12.50
N PRO A 127 12.54 -11.55 13.62
CA PRO A 127 13.61 -10.57 13.84
C PRO A 127 15.03 -11.17 13.94
N ASP A 128 15.17 -12.48 14.12
CA ASP A 128 16.46 -13.13 14.42
C ASP A 128 17.28 -13.53 13.17
N LEU A 129 16.78 -13.29 11.95
CA LEU A 129 17.41 -13.76 10.71
C LEU A 129 17.65 -12.63 9.68
N GLY A 130 18.37 -11.58 10.12
CA GLY A 130 19.37 -10.90 9.30
C GLY A 130 18.91 -10.09 8.08
N SER A 131 17.67 -9.56 8.06
CA SER A 131 17.37 -8.45 7.15
C SER A 131 17.11 -7.18 7.95
N ASP A 132 17.94 -6.17 7.71
CA ASP A 132 17.90 -4.89 8.41
C ASP A 132 16.79 -3.97 7.85
N LEU A 133 15.62 -4.54 7.52
CA LEU A 133 14.48 -3.77 7.02
C LEU A 133 13.79 -3.04 8.16
N VAL A 134 13.97 -1.73 8.21
CA VAL A 134 13.30 -0.86 9.17
C VAL A 134 12.11 -0.17 8.52
N ARG A 135 10.98 -0.15 9.22
CA ARG A 135 9.79 0.60 8.80
C ARG A 135 10.13 2.06 8.60
N ALA A 136 9.68 2.61 7.48
CA ALA A 136 9.87 4.01 7.13
C ALA A 136 8.53 4.66 6.75
N ASP A 137 8.44 5.97 6.90
CA ASP A 137 7.41 6.76 6.24
C ASP A 137 7.81 7.13 4.81
N GLN A 138 6.88 7.75 4.07
CA GLN A 138 7.13 8.17 2.69
C GLN A 138 8.28 9.18 2.61
N ALA A 139 8.33 10.17 3.51
CA ALA A 139 9.36 11.21 3.48
C ALA A 139 10.76 10.62 3.66
N THR A 140 10.91 9.64 4.56
CA THR A 140 12.16 8.90 4.75
C THR A 140 12.52 8.07 3.52
N ALA A 141 11.53 7.38 2.92
CA ALA A 141 11.75 6.60 1.70
C ALA A 141 12.20 7.49 0.53
N GLU A 142 11.53 8.63 0.31
CA GLU A 142 11.85 9.61 -0.72
C GLU A 142 13.26 10.18 -0.53
N ARG A 143 13.58 10.61 0.69
CA ARG A 143 14.90 11.15 1.04
C ARG A 143 16.01 10.14 0.78
N VAL A 144 15.84 8.87 1.15
CA VAL A 144 16.85 7.83 0.91
C VAL A 144 17.03 7.57 -0.58
N ILE A 145 15.94 7.58 -1.37
CA ILE A 145 16.05 7.44 -2.83
C ILE A 145 16.80 8.61 -3.44
N ASP A 146 16.49 9.85 -3.04
CA ASP A 146 17.17 11.04 -3.53
C ASP A 146 18.66 11.03 -3.16
N GLU A 147 19.00 10.80 -1.88
CA GLU A 147 20.38 10.75 -1.40
C GLU A 147 21.24 9.68 -2.10
N THR A 148 20.64 8.53 -2.46
CA THR A 148 21.39 7.40 -3.02
C THR A 148 21.34 7.31 -4.55
N ARG A 149 20.31 7.86 -5.18
CA ARG A 149 20.06 7.73 -6.63
C ARG A 149 19.92 9.07 -7.35
N GLY A 150 19.79 10.19 -6.64
CA GLY A 150 19.53 11.51 -7.21
C GLY A 150 18.17 11.58 -7.93
N VAL A 151 17.16 10.89 -7.40
CA VAL A 151 15.82 10.83 -7.99
C VAL A 151 14.80 11.40 -7.02
N ALA A 152 14.10 12.45 -7.45
CA ALA A 152 12.96 13.02 -6.75
C ALA A 152 11.64 12.55 -7.39
N GLY A 153 10.57 12.54 -6.59
CA GLY A 153 9.24 12.08 -6.98
C GLY A 153 9.11 10.55 -7.08
N ALA A 154 10.09 9.79 -6.57
CA ALA A 154 10.12 8.34 -6.75
C ALA A 154 8.98 7.63 -6.01
N THR A 155 8.48 8.23 -4.92
CA THR A 155 7.35 7.72 -4.14
C THR A 155 5.99 8.21 -4.62
N GLU A 156 5.90 9.14 -5.57
CA GLU A 156 4.62 9.67 -6.08
C GLU A 156 3.77 8.58 -6.77
N LEU A 157 2.45 8.67 -6.65
CA LEU A 157 1.47 7.64 -7.06
C LEU A 157 0.28 8.21 -7.81
#